data_AF-U1PES4-F1
#
_entry.id   AF-U1PES4-F1
#
_cell.length_a   1.000
_cell.length_b   1.000
_cell.length_c   1.000
_cell.angle_alpha   90.00
_cell.angle_beta   90.00
_cell.angle_gamma   90.00
#
_symmetry.space_group_name_H-M   'P 1'
#
loop_
_entity.id
_entity.type
_entity.pdbx_description
1 polymer ?
#
loop_
_entity_poly.entity_id
_entity_poly.type
_entity_poly.pdbx_seq_one_letter_code
_entity_poly.pdbx_strand_id
1 'polypeptide(L)'
;MPALFRARRWTFLLDLIDGLPSHSRTISAILNDTDRAELMAEAILAQEDEDDAEEESASLVGQTPEVRILQDIADILISTAGGKETYPRPVPVVTAVVEEMRTSQTLAAANDVIAVLTPWALE
;
A
#
# COMPACT_ATOMS: atom_id res chain seq x y z
N MET A 1 -22.31 -15.28 12.48
CA MET A 1 -22.46 -15.47 11.02
C MET A 1 -23.61 -14.60 10.52
N PRO A 2 -23.34 -13.60 9.66
CA PRO A 2 -24.36 -12.70 9.11
C PRO A 2 -25.48 -13.46 8.38
N ALA A 3 -26.72 -12.96 8.42
CA ALA A 3 -27.89 -13.64 7.84
C ALA A 3 -27.76 -13.93 6.34
N LEU A 4 -27.11 -13.04 5.59
CA LEU A 4 -26.88 -13.18 4.15
C LEU A 4 -25.86 -14.29 3.81
N PHE A 5 -24.87 -14.51 4.69
CA PHE A 5 -23.92 -15.61 4.56
C PHE A 5 -24.62 -16.97 4.76
N ARG A 6 -25.54 -17.06 5.73
CA ARG A 6 -26.37 -18.26 5.93
C ARG A 6 -27.31 -18.52 4.76
N ALA A 7 -27.76 -17.48 4.07
CA ALA A 7 -28.58 -17.57 2.87
C ALA A 7 -27.77 -17.92 1.59
N ARG A 8 -26.46 -18.21 1.70
CA ARG A 8 -25.55 -18.46 0.57
C ARG A 8 -25.46 -17.32 -0.45
N ARG A 9 -25.80 -16.09 -0.05
CA ARG A 9 -25.71 -14.89 -0.90
C ARG A 9 -24.37 -14.18 -0.70
N TRP A 10 -23.28 -14.94 -0.81
CA TRP A 10 -21.93 -14.44 -0.55
C TRP A 10 -21.45 -13.44 -1.61
N THR A 11 -21.86 -13.59 -2.87
CA THR A 11 -21.52 -12.65 -3.95
C THR A 11 -22.05 -11.24 -3.69
N PHE A 12 -23.25 -11.11 -3.11
CA PHE A 12 -23.81 -9.81 -2.73
C PHE A 12 -23.01 -9.14 -1.59
N LEU A 13 -22.41 -9.94 -0.71
CA LEU A 13 -21.54 -9.38 0.33
C LEU A 13 -20.22 -8.87 -0.24
N LEU A 14 -19.67 -9.56 -1.26
CA LEU A 14 -18.47 -9.09 -1.96
C LEU A 14 -18.76 -7.79 -2.71
N ASP A 15 -19.82 -7.75 -3.51
CA ASP A 15 -20.25 -6.57 -4.25
C ASP A 15 -20.52 -5.37 -3.32
N LEU A 16 -21.09 -5.63 -2.13
CA LEU A 16 -21.28 -4.59 -1.12
C LEU A 16 -19.95 -4.09 -0.55
N ILE A 17 -18.97 -4.96 -0.34
CA ILE A 17 -17.64 -4.60 0.18
C ILE A 17 -16.87 -3.80 -0.88
N ASP A 18 -16.91 -4.24 -2.14
CA ASP A 18 -16.24 -3.60 -3.27
C ASP A 18 -16.87 -2.22 -3.58
N GLY A 19 -18.17 -2.08 -3.36
CA GLY A 19 -18.90 -0.82 -3.49
C GLY A 19 -18.75 0.15 -2.30
N LEU A 20 -17.97 -0.19 -1.27
CA LEU A 20 -17.74 0.72 -0.15
C LEU A 20 -16.85 1.89 -0.58
N PRO A 21 -17.15 3.12 -0.11
CA PRO A 21 -16.28 4.24 -0.42
C PRO A 21 -14.91 4.07 0.25
N SER A 22 -13.85 4.61 -0.37
CA SER A 22 -12.46 4.49 0.09
C SER A 22 -12.21 4.93 1.55
N HIS A 23 -13.04 5.84 2.07
CA HIS A 23 -13.01 6.32 3.46
C HIS A 23 -13.88 5.48 4.42
N SER A 24 -14.37 4.31 3.98
CA SER A 24 -15.13 3.39 4.80
C SER A 24 -14.28 2.84 5.94
N ARG A 25 -14.83 2.81 7.15
CA ARG A 25 -14.18 2.23 8.33
C ARG A 25 -13.86 0.74 8.14
N THR A 26 -14.67 0.02 7.35
CA THR A 26 -14.44 -1.39 7.05
C THR A 26 -13.21 -1.57 6.18
N ILE A 27 -13.06 -0.76 5.13
CA ILE A 27 -11.88 -0.78 4.25
C ILE A 27 -10.64 -0.39 5.06
N SER A 28 -10.72 0.66 5.87
CA SER A 28 -9.61 1.09 6.73
C SER A 28 -9.19 0.03 7.74
N ALA A 29 -10.14 -0.74 8.29
CA ALA A 29 -9.85 -1.84 9.20
C ALA A 29 -9.18 -3.01 8.48
N ILE A 30 -9.65 -3.36 7.28
CA ILE A 30 -9.05 -4.41 6.44
C ILE A 30 -7.62 -4.06 6.07
N LEU A 31 -7.36 -2.82 5.63
CA LEU A 31 -6.04 -2.39 5.18
C LEU A 31 -5.04 -2.15 6.33
N ASN A 32 -5.51 -2.14 7.58
CA ASN A 32 -4.68 -2.09 8.78
C ASN A 32 -4.62 -3.44 9.53
N ASP A 33 -5.17 -4.51 8.97
CA ASP A 33 -5.11 -5.86 9.55
C ASP A 33 -3.70 -6.43 9.40
N THR A 34 -2.93 -6.42 10.48
CA THR A 34 -1.53 -6.88 10.48
C THR A 34 -1.40 -8.38 10.20
N ASP A 35 -2.37 -9.19 10.64
CA ASP A 35 -2.33 -10.66 10.48
C ASP A 35 -2.48 -11.08 9.01
N ARG A 36 -3.05 -10.22 8.17
CA ARG A 36 -3.32 -10.49 6.76
C ARG A 36 -2.60 -9.56 5.80
N ALA A 37 -1.80 -8.63 6.31
CA ALA A 37 -1.17 -7.60 5.51
C ALA A 37 -0.26 -8.17 4.42
N GLU A 38 0.54 -9.19 4.75
CA GLU A 38 1.45 -9.87 3.82
C GLU A 38 0.68 -10.56 2.68
N LEU A 39 -0.35 -11.35 3.02
CA LEU A 39 -1.20 -12.02 2.02
C LEU A 39 -1.92 -11.04 1.09
N MET A 40 -2.35 -9.89 1.61
CA MET A 40 -2.98 -8.85 0.78
C MET A 40 -1.95 -8.18 -0.12
N ALA A 41 -0.74 -7.90 0.39
CA ALA A 41 0.34 -7.32 -0.39
C ALA A 41 0.78 -8.23 -1.54
N GLU A 42 0.92 -9.52 -1.29
CA GLU A 42 1.20 -10.53 -2.33
C GLU A 42 0.11 -10.56 -3.41
N ALA A 43 -1.17 -10.54 -3.01
CA ALA A 43 -2.29 -10.53 -3.95
C ALA A 43 -2.32 -9.25 -4.82
N ILE A 44 -1.98 -8.10 -4.24
CA ILE A 44 -1.88 -6.82 -4.97
C ILE A 44 -0.75 -6.90 -6.00
N LEU A 45 0.44 -7.35 -5.60
CA LEU A 45 1.58 -7.46 -6.52
C LEU A 45 1.32 -8.47 -7.64
N ALA A 46 0.69 -9.61 -7.32
CA ALA A 46 0.33 -10.60 -8.33
C ALA A 46 -0.68 -10.07 -9.36
N GLN A 47 -1.58 -9.16 -8.95
CA GLN A 47 -2.51 -8.52 -9.86
C GLN A 47 -1.81 -7.47 -10.75
N GLU A 48 -0.86 -6.71 -10.22
CA GLU A 48 -0.04 -5.75 -10.99
C GLU A 48 0.83 -6.45 -12.05
N ASP A 49 1.31 -7.66 -11.77
CA ASP A 49 2.05 -8.46 -12.75
C ASP A 49 1.16 -9.00 -13.91
N GLU A 50 -0.16 -9.13 -13.68
CA GLU A 50 -1.12 -9.58 -14.69
C GLU A 50 -1.71 -8.40 -15.51
N ASP A 51 -1.92 -7.26 -14.87
CA ASP A 51 -2.39 -6.03 -15.50
C ASP A 51 -1.19 -5.13 -15.85
N ASP A 52 -0.65 -5.28 -17.06
CA ASP A 52 0.37 -4.43 -17.73
C ASP A 52 -0.11 -2.96 -17.95
N ALA A 53 -1.07 -2.49 -17.16
CA ALA A 53 -1.58 -1.13 -17.18
C ALA A 53 -0.83 -0.30 -16.14
N GLU A 54 -0.17 0.75 -16.63
CA GLU A 54 0.43 1.85 -15.86
C GLU A 54 -0.63 2.65 -15.06
N GLU A 55 -1.49 1.98 -14.30
CA GLU A 55 -2.31 2.64 -13.29
C GLU A 55 -1.36 3.05 -12.16
N GLU A 56 -0.84 4.26 -12.29
CA GLU A 56 -0.16 5.06 -11.29
C GLU A 56 -0.71 4.72 -9.91
N SER A 57 -0.03 3.78 -9.24
CA SER A 57 -0.49 3.05 -8.06
C SER A 57 -1.34 3.93 -7.15
N ALA A 58 -2.65 3.87 -7.38
CA ALA A 58 -3.61 4.73 -6.73
C ALA A 58 -3.61 4.30 -5.26
N SER A 59 -2.96 5.10 -4.43
CA SER A 59 -2.78 4.82 -3.02
C SER A 59 -4.11 4.36 -2.43
N LEU A 60 -4.14 3.10 -1.98
CA LEU A 60 -5.38 2.39 -1.64
C LEU A 60 -6.12 2.98 -0.42
N VAL A 61 -5.51 3.94 0.27
CA VAL A 61 -6.15 4.85 1.25
C VAL A 61 -5.48 6.23 1.17
N GLY A 62 -5.10 6.63 -0.04
CA GLY A 62 -4.29 7.81 -0.29
C GLY A 62 -4.99 9.07 0.16
N GLN A 63 -4.34 9.78 1.06
CA GLN A 63 -4.56 11.21 1.18
C GLN A 63 -4.46 11.82 -0.22
N THR A 64 -5.41 12.68 -0.56
CA THR A 64 -5.41 13.30 -1.88
C THR A 64 -4.10 14.07 -2.08
N PRO A 65 -3.64 14.27 -3.33
CA PRO A 65 -2.42 15.03 -3.61
C PRO A 65 -2.38 16.39 -2.90
N GLU A 66 -3.54 17.06 -2.78
CA GLU A 66 -3.69 18.34 -2.10
C GLU A 66 -3.42 18.24 -0.60
N VAL A 67 -3.89 17.18 0.07
CA VAL A 67 -3.64 16.96 1.50
C VAL A 67 -2.16 16.71 1.76
N ARG A 68 -1.49 15.97 0.88
CA ARG A 68 -0.04 15.73 0.97
C ARG A 68 0.75 17.02 0.87
N ILE A 69 0.40 17.89 -0.09
CA ILE A 69 1.02 19.21 -0.25
C ILE A 69 0.82 20.08 1.01
N LEU A 70 -0.39 20.08 1.59
CA LEU A 70 -0.66 20.85 2.81
C LEU A 70 0.16 20.37 4.01
N GLN A 71 0.40 19.06 4.11
CA GLN A 71 1.27 18.50 5.16
C GLN A 71 2.73 18.86 4.95
N ASP A 72 3.21 18.83 3.71
CA ASP A 72 4.58 19.26 3.38
C ASP A 72 4.77 20.74 3.71
N ILE A 73 3.78 21.58 3.43
CA ILE A 73 3.78 23.00 3.85
C ILE A 73 3.84 23.10 5.37
N ALA A 74 3.05 22.31 6.10
CA ALA A 74 3.06 22.30 7.56
C ALA A 74 4.44 21.89 8.12
N ASP A 75 5.10 20.89 7.54
CA ASP A 75 6.44 20.46 7.94
C ASP A 75 7.50 21.55 7.71
N ILE A 76 7.39 22.28 6.59
CA ILE A 76 8.25 23.43 6.31
C ILE A 76 8.01 24.53 7.36
N LEU A 77 6.76 24.79 7.74
CA LEU A 77 6.45 25.77 8.80
C LEU A 77 6.96 25.32 10.18
N ILE A 78 6.83 24.04 10.52
CA ILE A 78 7.33 23.50 11.79
C ILE A 78 8.85 23.58 11.84
N SER A 79 9.54 23.17 10.77
CA SER A 79 11.01 23.20 10.70
C SER A 79 11.56 24.63 10.74
N THR A 80 10.93 25.58 10.06
CA THR A 80 11.30 27.01 10.12
C THR A 80 11.04 27.63 11.49
N ALA A 81 10.04 27.15 12.24
CA ALA A 81 9.78 27.53 13.62
C ALA A 81 10.71 26.83 14.64
N GLY A 82 11.66 25.99 14.18
CA GLY A 82 12.61 25.26 15.03
C GLY A 82 12.05 23.95 15.64
N GLY A 83 10.87 23.53 15.22
CA GLY A 83 10.30 22.22 15.56
C GLY A 83 10.96 21.09 14.77
N LYS A 84 10.96 19.90 15.36
CA LYS A 84 11.46 18.65 14.73
C LYS A 84 10.34 17.65 14.43
N GLU A 85 9.12 17.99 14.80
CA GLU A 85 7.96 17.13 14.61
C GLU A 85 7.51 17.23 13.15
N THR A 86 7.09 16.09 12.61
CA THR A 86 6.54 15.98 11.27
C THR A 86 5.05 15.72 11.40
N TYR A 87 4.25 16.30 10.51
CA TYR A 87 2.82 16.03 10.45
C TYR A 87 2.59 14.52 10.26
N PRO A 88 1.68 13.88 11.04
CA PRO A 88 1.46 12.45 10.94
C PRO A 88 0.89 12.09 9.57
N ARG A 89 1.59 11.19 8.86
CA ARG A 89 1.15 10.59 7.59
C ARG A 89 0.71 9.15 7.83
N PRO A 90 -0.54 8.89 8.24
CA PRO A 90 -1.02 7.53 8.42
C PRO A 90 -1.03 6.80 7.08
N VAL A 91 -0.16 5.81 6.95
CA VAL A 91 -0.11 4.87 5.82
C VAL A 91 -0.72 3.56 6.31
N PRO A 92 -1.63 2.92 5.55
CA PRO A 92 -2.17 1.62 5.91
C PRO A 92 -1.06 0.58 6.00
N VAL A 93 -1.20 -0.37 6.92
CA VAL A 93 -0.21 -1.44 7.12
C VAL A 93 0.03 -2.21 5.81
N VAL A 94 -1.01 -2.55 5.06
CA VAL A 94 -0.88 -3.24 3.75
C VAL A 94 -0.02 -2.43 2.78
N THR A 95 -0.23 -1.10 2.71
CA THR A 95 0.54 -0.24 1.80
C THR A 95 2.02 -0.21 2.18
N ALA A 96 2.34 -0.15 3.47
CA ALA A 96 3.74 -0.21 3.92
C ALA A 96 4.41 -1.55 3.53
N VAL A 97 3.69 -2.67 3.68
CA VAL A 97 4.19 -4.00 3.32
C VAL A 97 4.37 -4.17 1.82
N VAL A 98 3.44 -3.65 1.00
CA VAL A 98 3.60 -3.65 -0.48
C VAL A 98 4.88 -2.92 -0.89
N GLU A 99 5.14 -1.73 -0.35
CA GLU A 99 6.36 -0.97 -0.65
C GLU A 99 7.63 -1.69 -0.18
N GLU A 100 7.61 -2.33 0.99
CA GLU A 100 8.72 -3.15 1.48
C GLU A 100 9.00 -4.35 0.56
N MET A 101 7.96 -5.01 0.06
CA MET A 101 8.11 -6.11 -0.91
C MET A 101 8.68 -5.61 -2.24
N ARG A 102 8.21 -4.48 -2.77
CA ARG A 102 8.75 -3.87 -4.00
C ARG A 102 10.23 -3.51 -3.86
N THR A 103 10.61 -2.86 -2.77
CA THR A 103 12.02 -2.51 -2.51
C THR A 103 12.89 -3.76 -2.39
N SER A 104 12.38 -4.84 -1.80
CA SER A 104 13.09 -6.13 -1.72
C SER A 104 13.26 -6.79 -3.10
N GLN A 105 12.23 -6.79 -3.94
CA GLN A 105 12.29 -7.33 -5.30
C GLN A 105 13.26 -6.54 -6.20
N THR A 106 13.21 -5.21 -6.14
CA THR A 106 14.14 -4.35 -6.90
C THR A 106 15.60 -4.54 -6.46
N LEU A 107 15.85 -4.71 -5.16
CA LEU A 107 17.18 -5.04 -4.65
C LEU A 107 17.67 -6.41 -5.14
N ALA A 108 16.78 -7.42 -5.15
CA ALA A 108 17.10 -8.75 -5.67
C ALA A 108 17.45 -8.68 -7.18
N ALA A 109 16.63 -7.98 -7.97
CA ALA A 109 16.88 -7.77 -9.40
C ALA A 109 18.20 -7.01 -9.65
N ALA A 110 18.51 -5.98 -8.85
CA ALA A 110 19.79 -5.28 -8.94
C ALA A 110 20.97 -6.21 -8.62
N ASN A 111 20.82 -7.09 -7.62
CA ASN A 111 21.84 -8.07 -7.28
C ASN A 111 22.06 -9.09 -8.41
N ASP A 112 21.00 -9.55 -9.07
CA ASP A 112 21.09 -10.44 -10.23
C ASP A 112 21.83 -9.76 -11.40
N VAL A 113 21.53 -8.49 -11.67
CA VAL A 113 22.23 -7.70 -12.70
C VAL A 113 23.71 -7.54 -12.36
N ILE A 114 24.04 -7.25 -11.10
CA ILE A 114 25.43 -7.14 -10.61
C ILE A 114 26.15 -8.49 -10.75
N ALA A 115 25.49 -9.61 -10.45
CA ALA A 115 26.06 -10.94 -10.60
C ALA A 115 26.37 -11.27 -12.06
N VAL A 116 25.55 -10.81 -13.01
CA VAL A 116 25.77 -11.01 -14.45
C VAL A 116 26.86 -10.10 -15.01
N LEU A 117 26.84 -8.80 -14.66
CA LEU A 117 27.73 -7.79 -15.25
C LEU A 117 29.10 -7.70 -14.57
N THR A 118 29.16 -8.00 -13.28
CA THR A 118 30.38 -7.92 -12.47
C THR A 118 30.57 -9.16 -11.60
N PRO A 119 30.84 -10.34 -12.19
CA PRO A 119 30.98 -11.60 -11.44
C PRO A 119 32.14 -11.58 -10.42
N TRP A 120 33.18 -10.78 -10.71
CA TRP A 120 34.39 -10.64 -9.92
C TRP A 120 34.26 -9.70 -8.71
N ALA A 121 33.12 -9.02 -8.57
CA ALA A 121 32.86 -8.12 -7.44
C ALA A 121 32.18 -8.81 -6.24
N LEU A 122 31.85 -10.11 -6.37
CA LEU A 122 31.14 -10.91 -5.37
C LEU A 122 32.05 -11.94 -4.65
N GLU A 123 33.37 -11.92 -4.87
CA GLU A 123 34.37 -12.64 -4.07
C GLU A 123 34.84 -11.82 -2.85
#